data_AF-B7K2Z1-F1
#
_entry.id   AF-B7K2Z1-F1
#
_cell.length_a   1.000
_cell.length_b   1.000
_cell.length_c   1.000
_cell.angle_alpha   90.00
_cell.angle_beta   90.00
_cell.angle_gamma   90.00
#
_symmetry.space_group_name_H-M   'P 1'
#
loop_
_entity.id
_entity.type
_entity.pdbx_description
1 polymer ?
#
loop_
_entity_poly.entity_id
_entity_poly.type
_entity_poly.pdbx_seq_one_letter_code
_entity_poly.pdbx_strand_id
1 'polypeptide(L)'
;MSLPFFKKSNPDEINRNLEQQYQRYRDQFNHIHQEAKARYNRADFWGKIHLLFGFLTSITSLSSLILTLSSNTQLIVVTSAISAISAAILTVFNPSMRATKLLALKEICENTQIEIISLDTKFKNSINANEKITLLEIITERLQKIIKKLNEPY
;
A
#
# COMPACT_ATOMS: atom_id res chain seq x y z
N MET A 1 -14.72 -14.62 -10.62
CA MET A 1 -15.86 -15.02 -9.77
C MET A 1 -17.12 -14.62 -10.52
N SER A 2 -17.81 -15.57 -11.18
CA SER A 2 -18.99 -15.27 -12.00
C SER A 2 -20.25 -15.25 -11.14
N LEU A 3 -21.12 -14.26 -11.35
CA LEU A 3 -22.41 -14.16 -10.69
C LEU A 3 -23.27 -15.39 -11.05
N PRO A 4 -23.80 -16.16 -10.08
CA PRO A 4 -24.71 -17.24 -10.38
C PRO A 4 -26.00 -16.64 -10.96
N PHE A 5 -26.39 -17.14 -12.13
CA PHE A 5 -27.59 -16.79 -12.86
C PHE A 5 -28.83 -16.79 -11.94
N PHE A 6 -29.48 -15.63 -11.81
CA PHE A 6 -30.80 -15.46 -11.17
C PHE A 6 -31.90 -16.10 -12.01
N LYS A 7 -31.91 -17.42 -12.13
CA LYS A 7 -32.93 -18.16 -12.91
C LYS A 7 -33.96 -18.76 -11.95
N LYS A 8 -35.13 -18.11 -11.85
CA LYS A 8 -36.33 -18.50 -11.06
C LYS A 8 -36.16 -18.49 -9.53
N SER A 9 -35.94 -17.33 -8.94
CA SER A 9 -35.98 -17.13 -7.48
C SER A 9 -36.97 -16.02 -7.11
N ASN A 10 -37.64 -16.18 -5.96
CA ASN A 10 -38.60 -15.20 -5.43
C ASN A 10 -37.91 -13.82 -5.29
N PRO A 11 -38.54 -12.67 -5.64
CA PRO A 11 -37.93 -11.34 -5.48
C PRO A 11 -37.31 -11.09 -4.09
N ASP A 12 -37.90 -11.62 -3.02
CA ASP A 12 -37.32 -11.54 -1.67
C ASP A 12 -36.01 -12.34 -1.50
N GLU A 13 -35.91 -13.47 -2.20
CA GLU A 13 -34.73 -14.33 -2.24
C GLU A 13 -33.62 -13.70 -3.09
N ILE A 14 -33.99 -13.05 -4.21
CA ILE A 14 -33.07 -12.27 -5.04
C ILE A 14 -32.46 -11.12 -4.21
N ASN A 15 -33.28 -10.35 -3.50
CA ASN A 15 -32.80 -9.22 -2.72
C ASN A 15 -31.90 -9.67 -1.55
N ARG A 16 -32.24 -10.78 -0.87
CA ARG A 16 -31.36 -11.37 0.16
C ARG A 16 -30.02 -11.84 -0.42
N ASN A 17 -30.01 -12.45 -1.60
CA ASN A 17 -28.79 -12.94 -2.22
C ASN A 17 -27.90 -11.78 -2.68
N LEU A 18 -28.49 -10.71 -3.22
CA LEU A 18 -27.78 -9.47 -3.55
C LEU A 18 -27.14 -8.84 -2.31
N GLU A 19 -27.88 -8.76 -1.20
CA GLU A 19 -27.37 -8.22 0.06
C GLU A 19 -26.22 -9.08 0.62
N GLN A 20 -26.35 -10.41 0.56
CA GLN A 20 -25.28 -11.32 0.97
C GLN A 20 -24.01 -11.15 0.12
N GLN A 21 -24.15 -10.98 -1.20
CA GLN A 21 -23.00 -10.74 -2.07
C GLN A 21 -22.35 -9.40 -1.81
N TYR A 22 -23.16 -8.37 -1.59
CA TYR A 22 -22.69 -7.05 -1.20
C TYR A 22 -21.91 -7.09 0.12
N GLN A 23 -22.40 -7.85 1.10
CA GLN A 23 -21.70 -8.04 2.37
C GLN A 23 -20.35 -8.75 2.19
N ARG A 24 -20.31 -9.84 1.40
CA ARG A 24 -19.04 -10.53 1.09
C ARG A 24 -18.04 -9.59 0.43
N TYR A 25 -18.50 -8.74 -0.48
CA TYR A 25 -17.67 -7.71 -1.10
C TYR A 25 -17.09 -6.76 -0.05
N ARG A 26 -17.93 -6.26 0.86
CA ARG A 26 -17.53 -5.32 1.92
C ARG A 26 -16.45 -5.93 2.82
N ASP A 27 -16.63 -7.20 3.19
CA ASP A 27 -15.68 -7.93 4.02
C ASP A 27 -14.35 -8.15 3.30
N GLN A 28 -14.38 -8.55 2.01
CA GLN A 28 -13.18 -8.68 1.18
C GLN A 28 -12.43 -7.35 1.05
N PHE A 29 -13.16 -6.27 0.79
CA PHE A 29 -12.54 -4.94 0.72
C PHE A 29 -11.90 -4.54 2.05
N ASN A 30 -12.60 -4.69 3.17
CA ASN A 30 -12.08 -4.35 4.48
C ASN A 30 -10.81 -5.14 4.81
N HIS A 31 -10.78 -6.43 4.46
CA HIS A 31 -9.61 -7.27 4.64
C HIS A 31 -8.41 -6.75 3.82
N ILE A 32 -8.61 -6.50 2.52
CA ILE A 32 -7.57 -5.99 1.62
C ILE A 32 -7.08 -4.60 2.09
N HIS A 33 -8.00 -3.72 2.49
CA HIS A 33 -7.69 -2.38 2.97
C HIS A 33 -6.86 -2.44 4.25
N GLN A 34 -7.22 -3.30 5.21
CA GLN A 34 -6.43 -3.49 6.43
C GLN A 34 -5.04 -4.06 6.15
N GLU A 35 -4.93 -5.01 5.22
CA GLU A 35 -3.65 -5.61 4.85
C GLU A 35 -2.73 -4.58 4.18
N ALA A 36 -3.25 -3.86 3.17
CA ALA A 36 -2.53 -2.76 2.53
C ALA A 36 -2.16 -1.68 3.57
N LYS A 37 -3.05 -1.44 4.54
CA LYS A 37 -2.82 -0.51 5.64
C LYS A 37 -1.64 -0.92 6.54
N ALA A 38 -1.58 -2.19 6.90
CA ALA A 38 -0.48 -2.74 7.67
C ALA A 38 0.84 -2.71 6.89
N ARG A 39 0.81 -3.05 5.60
CA ARG A 39 1.98 -3.02 4.71
C ARG A 39 2.57 -1.61 4.60
N TYR A 40 1.75 -0.57 4.41
CA TYR A 40 2.27 0.79 4.34
C TYR A 40 2.87 1.25 5.67
N ASN A 41 2.19 0.99 6.80
CA ASN A 41 2.67 1.43 8.12
C ASN A 41 4.03 0.81 8.45
N ARG A 42 4.16 -0.49 8.16
CA ARG A 42 5.42 -1.22 8.34
C ARG A 42 6.53 -0.65 7.47
N ALA A 43 6.23 -0.37 6.21
CA ALA A 43 7.23 0.13 5.28
C ALA A 43 7.66 1.58 5.58
N ASP A 44 6.74 2.44 6.02
CA ASP A 44 7.05 3.80 6.52
C ASP A 44 7.94 3.74 7.77
N PHE A 45 7.62 2.87 8.73
CA PHE A 45 8.44 2.65 9.92
C PHE A 45 9.88 2.23 9.55
N TRP A 46 10.05 1.23 8.69
CA TRP A 46 11.37 0.79 8.25
C TRP A 46 12.10 1.86 7.42
N GLY A 47 11.38 2.69 6.66
CA GLY A 47 11.95 3.84 5.96
C GLY A 47 12.56 4.85 6.92
N LYS A 48 11.83 5.20 7.99
CA LYS A 48 12.32 6.10 9.05
C LYS A 48 13.52 5.51 9.80
N ILE A 49 13.47 4.23 10.14
CA ILE A 49 14.58 3.50 10.77
C ILE A 49 15.84 3.55 9.87
N HIS A 50 15.70 3.31 8.57
CA HIS A 50 16.83 3.36 7.64
C HIS A 50 17.43 4.77 7.52
N LEU A 51 16.60 5.82 7.50
CA LEU A 51 17.09 7.20 7.51
C LEU A 51 17.87 7.50 8.80
N LEU A 52 17.35 7.07 9.95
CA LEU A 52 18.01 7.27 11.24
C LEU A 52 19.38 6.56 11.30
N PHE A 53 19.44 5.27 10.93
CA PHE A 53 20.71 4.54 10.90
C PHE A 53 21.68 5.09 9.86
N GLY A 54 21.19 5.53 8.71
CA GLY A 54 21.98 6.18 7.69
C GLY A 54 22.63 7.47 8.18
N PHE A 55 21.87 8.31 8.89
CA PHE A 55 22.36 9.51 9.54
C PHE A 55 23.40 9.20 10.62
N LEU A 56 23.12 8.24 11.51
CA LEU A 56 24.06 7.80 12.53
C LEU A 56 25.39 7.33 11.92
N THR A 57 25.30 6.48 10.88
CA THR A 57 26.45 5.92 10.18
C THR A 57 27.30 7.03 9.55
N SER A 58 26.64 8.03 8.94
CA SER A 58 27.30 9.20 8.35
C SER A 58 28.06 10.01 9.40
N ILE A 59 27.46 10.25 10.58
CA ILE A 59 28.13 10.93 11.70
C ILE A 59 29.34 10.12 12.17
N THR A 60 29.16 8.83 12.47
CA THR A 60 30.25 7.98 12.96
C THR A 60 31.40 7.89 11.95
N SER A 61 31.08 7.83 10.66
CA SER A 61 32.09 7.77 9.61
C SER A 61 32.85 9.08 9.46
N LEU A 62 32.16 10.23 9.57
CA LEU A 62 32.81 11.55 9.60
C LEU A 62 33.71 11.71 10.84
N SER A 63 33.26 11.27 12.01
CA SER A 63 34.08 11.28 13.23
C SER A 63 35.31 10.38 13.10
N SER A 64 35.15 9.19 12.51
CA SER A 64 36.26 8.26 12.23
C SER A 64 37.27 8.87 11.26
N LEU A 65 36.80 9.56 10.22
CA LEU A 65 37.66 10.28 9.28
C LEU A 65 38.51 11.34 9.99
N ILE A 66 37.91 12.16 10.85
CA ILE A 66 38.59 13.22 11.60
C ILE A 66 39.68 12.64 12.52
N LEU A 67 39.37 11.57 13.26
CA LEU A 67 40.33 10.89 14.14
C LEU A 67 41.45 10.20 13.36
N THR A 68 41.17 9.74 12.14
CA THR A 68 42.18 9.09 11.31
C THR A 68 43.12 10.12 10.65
N LEU A 69 42.58 11.26 10.24
CA LEU A 69 43.36 12.40 9.76
C LEU A 69 44.33 12.92 10.83
N SER A 70 43.91 12.95 12.10
CA SER A 70 44.79 13.35 13.20
C SER A 70 45.88 12.33 13.55
N SER A 71 45.72 11.06 13.15
CA SER A 71 46.65 9.96 13.45
C SER A 71 47.57 9.58 12.28
N ASN A 72 47.52 10.30 11.15
CA ASN A 72 48.42 10.12 9.97
C ASN A 72 48.34 8.75 9.27
N THR A 73 47.24 8.02 9.42
CA THR A 73 47.09 6.67 8.84
C THR A 73 46.40 6.69 7.48
N GLN A 74 47.16 6.96 6.41
CA GLN A 74 46.65 7.22 5.06
C GLN A 74 45.66 6.16 4.53
N LEU A 75 45.91 4.86 4.79
CA LEU A 75 45.04 3.76 4.32
C LEU A 75 43.67 3.75 5.02
N ILE A 76 43.63 4.13 6.31
CA ILE A 76 42.41 4.16 7.12
C ILE A 76 41.56 5.40 6.74
N VAL A 77 42.20 6.50 6.32
CA VAL A 77 41.48 7.71 5.86
C VAL A 77 40.71 7.41 4.59
N VAL A 78 41.33 6.74 3.62
CA VAL A 78 40.69 6.39 2.34
C VAL A 78 39.51 5.43 2.54
N THR A 79 39.68 4.39 3.36
CA THR A 79 38.61 3.42 3.65
C THR A 79 37.46 4.01 4.47
N SER A 80 37.75 4.94 5.38
CA SER A 80 36.74 5.70 6.13
C SER A 80 35.94 6.64 5.22
N ALA A 81 36.61 7.34 4.28
CA ALA A 81 35.96 8.23 3.33
C ALA A 81 35.01 7.48 2.38
N ILE A 82 35.43 6.33 1.85
CA ILE A 82 34.58 5.47 1.01
C ILE A 82 33.35 5.00 1.79
N SER A 83 33.55 4.56 3.04
CA SER A 83 32.44 4.12 3.90
C SER A 83 31.44 5.25 4.19
N ALA A 84 31.91 6.47 4.42
CA ALA A 84 31.06 7.65 4.63
C ALA A 84 30.21 7.96 3.40
N ILE A 85 30.83 7.94 2.22
CA ILE A 85 30.18 8.23 0.93
C ILE A 85 29.17 7.12 0.61
N SER A 86 29.54 5.85 0.78
CA SER A 86 28.62 4.73 0.57
C SER A 86 27.43 4.77 1.52
N ALA A 87 27.63 5.09 2.80
CA ALA A 87 26.56 5.27 3.77
C ALA A 87 25.64 6.43 3.38
N ALA A 88 26.19 7.58 2.99
CA ALA A 88 25.42 8.73 2.52
C ALA A 88 24.62 8.40 1.25
N ILE A 89 25.23 7.73 0.27
CA ILE A 89 24.56 7.32 -0.98
C ILE A 89 23.42 6.34 -0.69
N LEU A 90 23.64 5.29 0.11
CA LEU A 90 22.58 4.35 0.49
C LEU A 90 21.44 5.04 1.25
N THR A 91 21.76 6.03 2.07
CA THR A 91 20.79 6.79 2.86
C THR A 91 19.97 7.75 2.00
N VAL A 92 20.55 8.32 0.93
CA VAL A 92 19.90 9.34 0.10
C VAL A 92 19.21 8.78 -1.14
N PHE A 93 19.78 7.77 -1.80
CA PHE A 93 19.26 7.29 -3.09
C PHE A 93 18.26 6.13 -2.98
N ASN A 94 18.28 5.34 -1.91
CA ASN A 94 17.38 4.19 -1.75
C ASN A 94 16.01 4.48 -1.06
N PRO A 95 15.78 5.58 -0.30
CA PRO A 95 14.46 5.88 0.26
C PRO A 95 13.45 6.38 -0.78
N SER A 96 13.90 7.09 -1.83
CA SER A 96 13.02 7.82 -2.74
C SER A 96 12.12 6.88 -3.56
N MET A 97 12.68 5.81 -4.13
CA MET A 97 11.89 4.82 -4.86
C MET A 97 10.89 4.08 -3.96
N ARG A 98 11.28 3.77 -2.72
CA ARG A 98 10.39 3.10 -1.76
C ARG A 98 9.27 4.02 -1.29
N ALA A 99 9.58 5.28 -1.01
CA ALA A 99 8.60 6.29 -0.59
C ALA A 99 7.59 6.60 -1.70
N THR A 100 8.03 6.76 -2.95
CA THR A 100 7.13 6.98 -4.10
C THR A 100 6.19 5.79 -4.29
N LYS A 101 6.71 4.56 -4.19
CA LYS A 101 5.89 3.33 -4.27
C LYS A 101 4.86 3.26 -3.13
N LEU A 102 5.23 3.65 -1.91
CA LEU A 102 4.31 3.68 -0.77
C LEU A 102 3.24 4.75 -0.88
N LEU A 103 3.58 5.93 -1.40
CA LEU A 103 2.62 7.00 -1.66
C LEU A 103 1.59 6.57 -2.71
N ALA A 104 2.03 5.92 -3.80
CA ALA A 104 1.12 5.37 -4.80
C ALA A 104 0.17 4.32 -4.20
N LEU A 105 0.66 3.43 -3.33
CA LEU A 105 -0.16 2.43 -2.66
C LEU A 105 -1.19 3.06 -1.71
N LYS A 106 -0.77 4.10 -0.98
CA LYS A 106 -1.63 4.87 -0.07
C LYS A 106 -2.74 5.58 -0.84
N GLU A 107 -2.40 6.25 -1.94
CA GLU A 107 -3.36 6.93 -2.79
C GLU A 107 -4.39 5.95 -3.38
N ILE A 108 -3.96 4.77 -3.83
CA ILE A 108 -4.87 3.72 -4.29
C ILE A 108 -5.82 3.31 -3.16
N CYS A 109 -5.34 3.14 -1.92
CA CYS A 109 -6.20 2.76 -0.79
C CYS A 109 -7.22 3.84 -0.42
N GLU A 110 -6.81 5.11 -0.35
CA GLU A 110 -7.67 6.23 0.02
C GLU A 110 -8.74 6.49 -1.04
N ASN A 111 -8.35 6.54 -2.32
CA ASN A 111 -9.28 6.73 -3.44
C ASN A 111 -10.30 5.58 -3.51
N THR A 112 -9.83 4.34 -3.30
CA THR A 112 -10.72 3.17 -3.27
C THR A 112 -11.73 3.26 -2.13
N GLN A 113 -11.30 3.67 -0.93
CA GLN A 113 -12.19 3.80 0.21
C GLN A 113 -13.32 4.82 -0.07
N ILE A 114 -12.99 5.95 -0.70
CA ILE A 114 -13.97 6.96 -1.09
C ILE A 114 -14.97 6.40 -2.13
N GLU A 115 -14.47 5.72 -3.17
CA GLU A 115 -15.33 5.08 -4.17
C GLU A 115 -16.31 4.08 -3.54
N ILE A 116 -15.86 3.33 -2.53
CA ILE A 116 -16.68 2.32 -1.86
C ILE A 116 -17.76 2.94 -0.97
N ILE A 117 -17.45 4.01 -0.25
CA ILE A 117 -18.46 4.76 0.51
C ILE A 117 -19.55 5.29 -0.43
N SER A 118 -19.16 5.77 -1.61
CA SER A 118 -20.10 6.21 -2.65
C SER A 118 -20.98 5.06 -3.17
N LEU A 119 -20.38 3.91 -3.48
CA LEU A 119 -21.10 2.73 -3.96
C LEU A 119 -22.01 2.11 -2.88
N ASP A 120 -21.59 2.12 -1.61
CA ASP A 120 -22.40 1.67 -0.45
C ASP A 120 -23.67 2.51 -0.31
N THR A 121 -23.52 3.83 -0.44
CA THR A 121 -24.65 4.75 -0.38
C THR A 121 -25.63 4.51 -1.53
N LYS A 122 -25.12 4.31 -2.75
CA LYS A 122 -25.95 4.02 -3.93
C LYS A 122 -26.66 2.66 -3.83
N PHE A 123 -25.98 1.63 -3.35
CA PHE A 123 -26.55 0.29 -3.21
C PHE A 123 -27.69 0.25 -2.19
N LYS A 124 -27.51 0.91 -1.02
CA LYS A 124 -28.52 1.00 0.03
C LYS A 124 -29.75 1.81 -0.39
N ASN A 125 -29.56 2.84 -1.19
CA ASN A 125 -30.65 3.71 -1.66
C ASN A 125 -31.37 3.14 -2.89
N SER A 126 -30.82 2.13 -3.55
CA SER A 126 -31.45 1.51 -4.72
C SER A 126 -32.60 0.58 -4.30
N ILE A 127 -33.77 0.83 -4.86
CA ILE A 127 -34.99 0.02 -4.66
C ILE A 127 -35.10 -1.05 -5.76
N ASN A 128 -34.45 -0.84 -6.90
CA ASN A 128 -34.54 -1.70 -8.07
C ASN A 128 -33.48 -2.81 -8.06
N ALA A 129 -33.91 -4.07 -8.14
CA ALA A 129 -33.02 -5.22 -8.19
C ALA A 129 -32.04 -5.18 -9.37
N ASN A 130 -32.46 -4.68 -10.54
CA ASN A 130 -31.58 -4.56 -11.71
C ASN A 130 -30.48 -3.52 -11.49
N GLU A 131 -30.80 -2.41 -10.84
CA GLU A 131 -29.83 -1.37 -10.51
C GLU A 131 -28.82 -1.87 -9.46
N LYS A 132 -29.28 -2.64 -8.45
CA LYS A 132 -28.39 -3.34 -7.50
C LYS A 132 -27.45 -4.33 -8.20
N ILE A 133 -27.91 -5.06 -9.20
CA ILE A 133 -27.07 -5.97 -10.01
C ILE A 133 -25.99 -5.18 -10.75
N THR A 134 -26.35 -4.11 -11.47
CA THR A 134 -25.36 -3.27 -12.17
C THR A 134 -24.35 -2.65 -11.21
N LEU A 135 -24.79 -2.19 -10.04
CA LEU A 135 -23.88 -1.67 -9.01
C LEU A 135 -22.92 -2.74 -8.51
N LEU A 136 -23.38 -3.97 -8.27
CA LEU A 136 -22.54 -5.11 -7.87
C LEU A 136 -21.51 -5.48 -8.94
N GLU A 137 -21.87 -5.42 -10.22
CA GLU A 137 -20.93 -5.66 -11.33
C GLU A 137 -19.82 -4.61 -11.36
N ILE A 138 -20.19 -3.32 -11.27
CA ILE A 138 -19.22 -2.20 -11.21
C ILE A 138 -18.28 -2.37 -10.01
N ILE A 139 -18.86 -2.67 -8.85
CA ILE A 139 -18.15 -2.92 -7.60
C ILE A 139 -17.15 -4.08 -7.76
N THR A 140 -17.56 -5.17 -8.38
CA THR A 140 -16.76 -6.38 -8.56
C THR A 140 -15.60 -6.13 -9.52
N GLU A 141 -15.84 -5.46 -10.65
CA GLU A 141 -14.81 -5.12 -11.63
C GLU A 141 -13.74 -4.21 -11.00
N ARG A 142 -14.18 -3.24 -10.19
CA ARG A 142 -13.29 -2.32 -9.46
C ARG A 142 -12.42 -3.07 -8.47
N LEU A 143 -13.01 -3.95 -7.65
CA LEU A 143 -12.25 -4.76 -6.70
C LEU A 143 -11.15 -5.56 -7.38
N GLN A 144 -11.46 -6.19 -8.52
CA GLN A 144 -10.50 -6.97 -9.28
C GLN A 144 -9.34 -6.11 -9.79
N LYS A 145 -9.60 -4.89 -10.27
CA LYS A 145 -8.55 -3.94 -10.67
C LYS A 145 -7.64 -3.55 -9.49
N ILE A 146 -8.21 -3.34 -8.31
CA ILE A 146 -7.45 -2.99 -7.10
C ILE A 146 -6.61 -4.16 -6.63
N ILE A 147 -7.18 -5.37 -6.56
CA ILE A 147 -6.47 -6.60 -6.21
C ILE A 147 -5.31 -6.83 -7.19
N LYS A 148 -5.53 -6.63 -8.49
CA LYS A 148 -4.49 -6.76 -9.50
C LYS A 148 -3.35 -5.76 -9.25
N LYS A 149 -3.67 -4.48 -9.06
CA LYS A 149 -2.67 -3.45 -8.76
C LYS A 149 -1.90 -3.70 -7.45
N LEU A 150 -2.55 -4.26 -6.44
CA LEU A 150 -1.92 -4.59 -5.16
C LEU A 150 -1.01 -5.83 -5.23
N ASN A 151 -1.26 -6.73 -6.17
CA ASN A 151 -0.52 -7.98 -6.37
C ASN A 151 0.60 -7.85 -7.42
N GLU A 152 0.72 -6.73 -8.12
CA GLU A 152 1.84 -6.49 -9.01
C GLU A 152 3.14 -6.45 -8.19
N PRO A 153 4.16 -7.27 -8.55
CA PRO A 153 5.43 -7.27 -7.85
C PRO A 153 6.12 -5.91 -8.00
N TYR A 154 6.48 -5.30 -6.88
CA TYR A 154 7.13 -3.98 -6.81
C TYR A 154 8.65 -4.07 -6.80
#